data_AF-A0A251N590-F1
#
_entry.id   AF-A0A251N590-F1
#
_cell.length_a   1.000
_cell.length_b   1.000
_cell.length_c   1.000
_cell.angle_alpha   90.00
_cell.angle_beta   90.00
_cell.angle_gamma   90.00
#
_symmetry.space_group_name_H-M   'P 1'
#
loop_
_entity.id
_entity.type
_entity.pdbx_description
1 polymer ?
#
loop_
_entity_poly.entity_id
_entity_poly.type
_entity_poly.pdbx_seq_one_letter_code
_entity_poly.pdbx_strand_id
1 'polypeptide(L)'
;MKKITLKSDDGETFEVEEAVAINTLGKMIEYYKKHHEEAIDGNWDADFVKVDQSTLFDLILTGNYRNITSLLDLTCQTVADMIKGKTLEKIRETFNIKNDFMTEKEEEVHKENQWAFE
;
A
#
# COMPACT_ATOMS: atom_id res chain seq x y z
N MET A 1 -10.35 -6.31 21.47
CA MET A 1 -8.93 -6.12 21.13
C MET A 1 -8.39 -4.95 21.93
N LYS A 2 -7.12 -4.99 22.36
CA LYS A 2 -6.51 -3.91 23.16
C LYS A 2 -6.16 -2.74 22.26
N LYS A 3 -6.55 -1.53 22.65
CA LYS A 3 -6.25 -0.28 21.94
C LYS A 3 -5.21 0.50 22.73
N ILE A 4 -4.34 1.20 22.02
CA ILE A 4 -3.38 2.14 22.58
C ILE A 4 -3.70 3.55 22.10
N THR A 5 -3.42 4.52 22.95
CA THR A 5 -3.60 5.93 22.65
C THR A 5 -2.25 6.51 22.24
N LEU A 6 -2.16 6.96 21.00
CA LEU A 6 -0.98 7.65 20.47
C LEU A 6 -1.25 9.15 20.45
N LYS A 7 -0.25 9.95 20.81
CA LYS A 7 -0.30 11.41 20.72
C LYS A 7 0.73 11.86 19.70
N SER A 8 0.30 12.62 18.70
CA SER A 8 1.18 13.25 17.70
C SER A 8 1.82 14.51 18.25
N ASP A 9 2.86 14.98 17.57
CA ASP A 9 3.63 16.17 17.95
C ASP A 9 2.80 17.47 17.88
N ASP A 10 1.74 17.50 17.07
CA ASP A 10 0.75 18.59 17.01
C ASP A 10 -0.31 18.53 18.12
N GLY A 11 -0.26 17.50 18.97
CA GLY A 11 -1.14 17.33 20.12
C GLY A 11 -2.42 16.55 19.85
N GLU A 12 -2.69 16.13 18.60
CA GLU A 12 -3.80 15.24 18.30
C GLU A 12 -3.61 13.86 18.94
N THR A 13 -4.73 13.21 19.26
CA THR A 13 -4.73 11.93 19.96
C THR A 13 -5.55 10.93 19.17
N PHE A 14 -4.98 9.76 18.90
CA PHE A 14 -5.60 8.70 18.10
C PHE A 14 -5.62 7.40 18.88
N GLU A 15 -6.74 6.68 18.81
CA GLU A 15 -6.81 5.30 19.29
C GLU A 15 -6.48 4.34 18.16
N VAL A 16 -5.44 3.54 18.35
CA VAL A 16 -5.02 2.53 17.39
C VAL A 16 -5.06 1.17 18.06
N GLU A 17 -5.46 0.14 17.32
CA GLU A 17 -5.35 -1.22 17.82
C GLU A 17 -3.87 -1.56 18.10
N GLU A 18 -3.59 -2.12 19.27
CA GLU A 18 -2.23 -2.41 19.70
C GLU A 18 -1.49 -3.30 18.70
N ALA A 19 -2.19 -4.30 18.14
CA ALA A 19 -1.61 -5.20 17.15
C ALA A 19 -1.23 -4.49 15.85
N VAL A 20 -2.07 -3.57 15.37
CA VAL A 20 -1.82 -2.77 14.17
C VAL A 20 -0.63 -1.83 14.40
N ALA A 21 -0.63 -1.14 15.54
CA ALA A 21 0.46 -0.22 15.88
C ALA A 21 1.80 -0.96 16.03
N ILE A 22 1.84 -2.11 16.69
CA ILE A 22 3.07 -2.90 16.88
C ILE A 22 3.62 -3.39 15.53
N ASN A 23 2.77 -3.93 14.65
CA ASN A 23 3.22 -4.49 13.38
C ASN A 23 3.79 -3.40 12.46
N THR A 24 3.07 -2.29 12.28
CA THR A 24 3.47 -1.20 11.38
C THR A 24 4.68 -0.44 11.90
N LEU A 25 4.75 -0.16 13.20
CA LEU A 25 5.94 0.47 13.81
C LEU A 25 7.15 -0.46 13.75
N GLY A 26 6.96 -1.76 13.98
CA GLY A 26 8.02 -2.76 13.85
C GLY A 26 8.63 -2.77 12.45
N LYS A 27 7.76 -2.79 11.42
CA LYS A 27 8.18 -2.74 10.01
C LYS A 27 8.89 -1.44 9.64
N MET A 28 8.45 -0.30 10.17
CA MET A 28 9.17 0.96 9.97
C MET A 28 10.57 0.93 10.58
N ILE A 29 10.71 0.43 11.81
CA ILE A 29 12.02 0.33 12.46
C ILE A 29 12.94 -0.59 11.65
N GLU A 30 12.40 -1.70 11.14
CA GLU A 30 13.11 -2.62 10.24
C GLU A 30 13.63 -1.88 8.99
N TYR A 31 12.76 -1.13 8.32
CA TYR A 31 13.08 -0.34 7.12
C TYR A 31 14.16 0.72 7.39
N TYR A 32 13.99 1.53 8.44
CA TYR A 32 14.98 2.55 8.80
C TYR A 32 16.34 1.97 9.15
N LYS A 33 16.37 0.86 9.92
CA LYS A 33 17.63 0.20 10.26
C LYS A 33 18.35 -0.27 9.01
N LYS A 34 17.65 -0.96 8.10
CA LYS A 34 18.24 -1.47 6.87
C LYS A 34 18.78 -0.35 5.98
N HIS A 35 18.04 0.75 5.82
CA HIS A 35 18.47 1.85 4.94
C HIS A 35 19.41 2.87 5.60
N HIS A 36 19.66 2.72 6.90
CA HIS A 36 20.76 3.41 7.58
C HIS A 36 22.07 2.61 7.52
N GLU A 37 22.02 1.32 7.22
CA GLU A 37 23.22 0.50 6.98
C GLU A 37 23.81 0.84 5.59
N GLU A 38 25.14 1.03 5.50
CA GLU A 38 25.83 1.33 4.23
C GLU A 38 25.84 0.14 3.25
N ALA A 39 25.42 -1.04 3.71
CA ALA A 39 25.39 -2.26 2.91
C ALA A 39 24.17 -2.28 1.96
N ILE A 40 24.44 -2.11 0.67
CA ILE A 40 23.43 -2.26 -0.38
C ILE A 40 23.10 -3.74 -0.55
N ASP A 41 21.88 -4.12 -0.17
CA ASP A 41 21.30 -5.43 -0.44
C ASP A 41 20.19 -5.24 -1.48
N GLY A 42 20.52 -5.49 -2.74
CA GLY A 42 19.65 -5.18 -3.88
C GLY A 42 18.33 -5.97 -3.91
N ASN A 43 18.17 -6.98 -3.06
CA ASN A 43 16.97 -7.81 -3.02
C ASN A 43 16.12 -7.59 -1.77
N TRP A 44 16.62 -6.87 -0.77
CA TRP A 44 15.93 -6.75 0.52
C TRP A 44 14.58 -6.05 0.39
N ASP A 45 14.51 -4.96 -0.38
CA ASP A 45 13.26 -4.18 -0.57
C ASP A 45 12.16 -5.05 -1.17
N ALA A 46 12.52 -5.91 -2.13
CA ALA A 46 11.59 -6.83 -2.76
C ALA A 46 11.07 -7.89 -1.78
N ASP A 47 11.87 -8.29 -0.79
CA ASP A 47 11.44 -9.21 0.26
C ASP A 47 10.66 -8.49 1.37
N PHE A 48 11.02 -7.26 1.70
CA PHE A 48 10.37 -6.45 2.72
C PHE A 48 8.88 -6.22 2.42
N VAL A 49 8.54 -5.96 1.15
CA VAL A 49 7.16 -5.72 0.71
C VAL A 49 6.34 -7.00 0.46
N LYS A 50 6.92 -8.20 0.67
CA LYS A 50 6.18 -9.48 0.62
C LYS A 50 5.36 -9.68 1.89
N VAL A 51 4.42 -8.79 2.12
CA VAL A 51 3.46 -8.81 3.21
C VAL A 51 2.04 -8.96 2.66
N ASP A 52 1.06 -9.19 3.54
CA ASP A 52 -0.34 -9.17 3.14
C ASP A 52 -0.79 -7.77 2.70
N GLN A 53 -1.89 -7.68 1.93
CA GLN A 53 -2.36 -6.41 1.38
C GLN A 53 -2.71 -5.38 2.45
N SER A 54 -3.24 -5.80 3.62
CA SER A 54 -3.57 -4.86 4.71
C SER A 54 -2.29 -4.19 5.20
N THR A 55 -1.27 -4.98 5.51
CA THR A 55 0.04 -4.46 5.94
C THR A 55 0.67 -3.60 4.85
N LEU A 56 0.57 -3.97 3.57
CA LEU A 56 1.11 -3.16 2.47
C LEU A 56 0.43 -1.78 2.39
N PHE A 57 -0.90 -1.71 2.54
CA PHE A 57 -1.62 -0.44 2.57
C PHE A 57 -1.31 0.39 3.81
N ASP A 58 -1.15 -0.25 4.98
CA ASP A 58 -0.70 0.43 6.19
C ASP A 58 0.70 1.04 6.00
N LEU A 59 1.61 0.36 5.29
CA LEU A 59 2.93 0.89 4.95
C LEU A 59 2.86 2.07 3.97
N ILE A 60 1.96 2.05 2.99
CA ILE A 60 1.72 3.19 2.09
C ILE A 60 1.25 4.41 2.87
N LEU A 61 0.22 4.22 3.72
CA LEU A 61 -0.30 5.30 4.57
C LEU A 61 0.77 5.85 5.49
N THR A 62 1.59 4.96 6.05
CA THR A 62 2.70 5.33 6.94
C THR A 62 3.79 6.11 6.19
N GLY A 63 4.22 5.64 5.02
CA GLY A 63 5.20 6.33 4.17
C GLY A 63 4.72 7.72 3.78
N ASN A 64 3.44 7.86 3.42
CA ASN A 64 2.83 9.15 3.13
C ASN A 64 2.77 10.08 4.36
N TYR A 65 2.23 9.59 5.48
CA TYR A 65 2.06 10.40 6.70
C TYR A 65 3.40 10.80 7.35
N ARG A 66 4.43 9.95 7.26
CA ARG A 66 5.78 10.23 7.77
C ARG A 66 6.69 10.89 6.73
N ASN A 67 6.20 11.14 5.52
CA ASN A 67 6.94 11.72 4.41
C ASN A 67 8.24 10.96 4.07
N ILE A 68 8.16 9.63 4.06
CA ILE A 68 9.26 8.72 3.68
C ILE A 68 9.09 8.36 2.21
N THR A 69 9.60 9.20 1.30
CA THR A 69 9.41 9.04 -0.14
C THR A 69 9.86 7.68 -0.66
N SER A 70 11.00 7.16 -0.21
CA SER A 70 11.51 5.86 -0.67
C SER A 70 10.59 4.68 -0.30
N LEU A 71 9.99 4.70 0.89
CA LEU A 71 9.03 3.68 1.32
C LEU A 71 7.72 3.81 0.56
N LEU A 72 7.24 5.05 0.37
CA LEU A 72 6.04 5.33 -0.40
C LEU A 72 6.20 4.86 -1.85
N ASP A 73 7.32 5.19 -2.51
CA ASP A 73 7.62 4.80 -3.88
C ASP A 73 7.71 3.28 -4.01
N LEU A 74 8.45 2.62 -3.11
CA LEU A 74 8.59 1.16 -3.10
C LEU A 74 7.24 0.43 -2.98
N THR A 75 6.41 0.88 -2.05
CA THR A 75 5.11 0.25 -1.80
C THR A 75 4.09 0.57 -2.90
N CYS A 76 4.08 1.80 -3.42
CA CYS A 76 3.27 2.19 -4.58
C CYS A 76 3.67 1.40 -5.84
N GLN A 77 4.98 1.23 -6.09
CA GLN A 77 5.48 0.41 -7.20
C GLN A 77 5.01 -1.04 -7.07
N THR A 78 5.07 -1.59 -5.86
CA THR A 78 4.58 -2.95 -5.58
C THR A 78 3.10 -3.10 -5.93
N VAL A 79 2.26 -2.13 -5.57
CA VAL A 79 0.83 -2.12 -5.94
C VAL A 79 0.64 -1.95 -7.45
N ALA A 80 1.43 -1.09 -8.10
CA ALA A 80 1.39 -0.91 -9.54
C ALA A 80 1.73 -2.21 -10.29
N ASP A 81 2.72 -2.96 -9.81
CA ASP A 81 3.08 -4.26 -10.37
C ASP A 81 2.00 -5.32 -10.15
N MET A 82 1.22 -5.23 -9.07
CA MET A 82 0.02 -6.07 -8.88
C MET A 82 -1.10 -5.78 -9.88
N ILE A 83 -1.13 -4.58 -10.48
CA ILE A 83 -2.14 -4.14 -11.46
C ILE A 83 -1.67 -4.42 -12.89
N LYS A 84 -0.38 -4.23 -13.15
CA LYS A 84 0.23 -4.30 -14.48
C LYS A 84 -0.11 -5.62 -15.19
N GLY A 85 -0.68 -5.50 -16.40
CA GLY A 85 -1.02 -6.64 -17.26
C GLY A 85 -2.23 -7.46 -16.83
N LYS A 86 -2.98 -7.06 -15.78
CA LYS A 86 -4.23 -7.71 -15.39
C LYS A 86 -5.43 -7.06 -16.06
N THR A 87 -6.49 -7.85 -16.31
CA THR A 87 -7.78 -7.32 -16.77
C THR A 87 -8.52 -6.58 -15.65
N LEU A 88 -9.49 -5.75 -16.01
CA LEU A 88 -10.31 -5.01 -15.04
C LEU A 88 -11.01 -5.93 -14.04
N GLU A 89 -11.52 -7.06 -14.49
CA GLU A 89 -12.18 -8.05 -13.61
C GLU A 89 -11.19 -8.61 -12.61
N LYS A 90 -9.97 -8.96 -13.05
CA LYS A 90 -8.95 -9.53 -12.16
C LYS A 90 -8.42 -8.50 -11.17
N ILE A 91 -8.29 -7.23 -11.57
CA ILE A 91 -7.93 -6.14 -10.67
C ILE A 91 -9.02 -5.99 -9.60
N ARG A 92 -10.29 -5.89 -10.01
CA ARG A 92 -11.42 -5.76 -9.08
C ARG A 92 -11.49 -6.92 -8.09
N GLU A 93 -11.30 -8.16 -8.56
CA GLU A 93 -11.22 -9.33 -7.69
C GLU A 93 -10.03 -9.25 -6.72
N THR A 94 -8.84 -8.92 -7.21
CA THR A 94 -7.60 -8.85 -6.40
C THR A 94 -7.73 -7.87 -5.24
N PHE A 95 -8.32 -6.70 -5.50
CA PHE A 95 -8.47 -5.61 -4.53
C PHE A 95 -9.85 -5.59 -3.86
N ASN A 96 -10.68 -6.61 -4.09
CA ASN A 96 -12.02 -6.73 -3.55
C ASN A 96 -12.90 -5.46 -3.80
N ILE A 97 -12.78 -4.91 -5.01
CA ILE A 97 -13.51 -3.71 -5.46
C ILE A 97 -14.82 -4.15 -6.10
N LYS A 98 -15.93 -3.63 -5.59
CA LYS A 98 -17.26 -3.84 -6.17
C LYS A 98 -17.39 -3.02 -7.46
N ASN A 99 -17.83 -3.66 -8.56
CA ASN A 99 -18.23 -2.93 -9.75
C ASN A 99 -19.51 -2.13 -9.45
N ASP A 100 -19.41 -0.81 -9.55
CA ASP A 100 -20.50 0.15 -9.35
C ASP A 100 -21.01 0.75 -10.66
N PHE A 101 -20.47 0.32 -11.80
CA PHE A 101 -21.00 0.69 -13.10
C PHE A 101 -22.31 -0.03 -13.39
N MET A 102 -23.22 0.70 -14.01
CA MET A 102 -24.36 0.13 -14.72
C MET A 102 -23.86 -0.36 -16.09
N THR A 103 -24.33 -1.51 -16.57
CA THR A 103 -23.78 -2.21 -17.74
C THR A 103 -23.55 -1.31 -18.96
N GLU A 104 -24.48 -0.40 -19.26
CA GLU A 104 -24.36 0.56 -20.37
C GLU A 104 -23.17 1.54 -20.21
N LYS A 105 -22.92 2.04 -18.99
CA LYS A 105 -21.80 2.96 -18.71
C LYS A 105 -20.46 2.24 -18.76
N GLU A 106 -20.43 0.95 -18.43
CA GLU A 106 -19.21 0.14 -18.52
C GLU A 106 -18.80 -0.06 -19.99
N GLU A 107 -19.77 -0.32 -20.88
CA GLU A 107 -19.53 -0.44 -22.32
C GLU A 107 -19.05 0.88 -22.95
N GLU A 108 -19.61 2.02 -22.55
CA GLU A 108 -19.16 3.34 -22.99
C GLU A 108 -17.70 3.60 -22.59
N VAL A 109 -17.35 3.37 -21.33
CA VAL A 109 -15.98 3.52 -20.83
C VAL A 109 -15.03 2.55 -21.54
N HIS A 110 -15.45 1.31 -21.79
CA HIS A 110 -14.63 0.35 -22.53
C HIS A 110 -14.36 0.78 -23.97
N LYS A 111 -15.37 1.37 -24.64
CA LYS A 111 -15.27 1.90 -26.00
C LYS A 111 -14.35 3.11 -26.07
N GLU A 112 -14.46 4.03 -25.11
CA GLU A 112 -13.59 5.22 -25.02
C GLU A 112 -12.13 4.85 -24.74
N ASN A 113 -11.90 3.78 -23.98
CA ASN A 113 -10.56 3.35 -23.57
C ASN A 113 -9.99 2.21 -24.43
N GLN A 114 -10.53 1.95 -25.63
CA GLN A 114 -10.03 0.89 -26.52
C GLN A 114 -8.53 1.02 -26.80
N TRP A 115 -8.01 2.25 -26.90
CA TRP A 115 -6.59 2.55 -27.11
C TRP A 115 -5.65 1.97 -26.03
N ALA A 116 -6.15 1.69 -24.83
CA ALA A 116 -5.37 1.11 -23.73
C ALA A 116 -5.28 -0.43 -23.80
N PHE A 117 -6.01 -1.06 -24.73
CA PHE A 117 -6.10 -2.51 -24.90
C PHE A 117 -5.61 -3.00 -26.28
N GLU A 118 -5.01 -2.10 -27.08
CA GLU A 118 -4.29 -2.40 -28.33
C GLU A 118 -2.78 -2.58 -28.08
#